data_AF-A0A9E4FXB4-F1
#
_entry.id   AF-A0A9E4FXB4-F1
#
_cell.length_a   1.000
_cell.length_b   1.000
_cell.length_c   1.000
_cell.angle_alpha   90.00
_cell.angle_beta   90.00
_cell.angle_gamma   90.00
#
_symmetry.space_group_name_H-M   'P 1'
#
loop_
_entity.id
_entity.type
_entity.pdbx_description
1 polymer ?
#
loop_
_entity_poly.entity_id
_entity_poly.type
_entity_poly.pdbx_seq_one_letter_code
_entity_poly.pdbx_strand_id
1 'polypeptide(L)' 'MTDGTPLCPECDADVEIPTDAMENELLSCAECGTELEIMNLNPIELELAPEVEEDWGE' A
#
# COMPACT_ATOMS: atom_id res chain seq x y z
N MET A 1 2.85 4.08 -22.45
CA MET A 1 2.75 2.84 -21.65
C MET A 1 2.27 3.33 -20.31
N THR A 2 0.98 3.13 -20.06
CA THR A 2 0.31 3.67 -18.87
C THR A 2 0.92 2.98 -17.66
N ASP A 3 1.83 3.70 -17.00
CA ASP A 3 2.15 3.56 -15.59
C ASP A 3 0.82 3.74 -14.86
N GLY A 4 0.12 2.62 -14.71
CA GLY A 4 -1.20 2.61 -14.10
C GLY A 4 -0.98 2.79 -12.61
N THR A 5 -1.47 3.89 -12.08
CA THR A 5 -1.57 4.09 -10.64
C THR A 5 -2.23 2.85 -10.03
N PRO A 6 -1.60 2.18 -9.04
CA PRO A 6 -2.20 1.00 -8.43
C PRO A 6 -3.51 1.40 -7.75
N LEU A 7 -4.47 0.49 -7.73
CA LEU A 7 -5.75 0.71 -7.06
C LEU A 7 -5.69 0.17 -5.63
N CYS A 8 -6.35 0.87 -4.72
CA CYS A 8 -6.54 0.41 -3.36
C CYS A 8 -7.38 -0.88 -3.35
N PRO A 9 -6.91 -1.99 -2.76
CA PRO A 9 -7.66 -3.25 -2.73
C PRO A 9 -8.93 -3.20 -1.87
N GLU A 10 -9.14 -2.13 -1.09
CA GLU A 10 -10.33 -1.95 -0.24
C GLU A 10 -11.43 -1.12 -0.90
N CYS A 11 -11.06 -0.02 -1.59
CA CYS A 11 -12.01 0.96 -2.11
C CYS A 11 -11.91 1.21 -3.62
N ASP A 12 -11.00 0.52 -4.33
CA ASP A 12 -10.74 0.65 -5.76
C ASP A 12 -10.31 2.07 -6.21
N ALA A 13 -9.87 2.93 -5.28
CA ALA A 13 -9.37 4.26 -5.60
C ALA A 13 -7.92 4.23 -6.09
N ASP A 14 -7.53 5.19 -6.92
CA ASP A 14 -6.13 5.40 -7.34
C ASP A 14 -5.24 5.75 -6.14
N VAL A 15 -4.16 4.98 -5.93
CA VAL A 15 -3.18 5.19 -4.85
C VAL A 15 -1.90 5.78 -5.42
N GLU A 16 -1.58 7.01 -5.04
CA GLU A 16 -0.34 7.67 -5.42
C GLU A 16 0.87 7.06 -4.67
N ILE A 17 1.82 6.52 -5.43
CA ILE A 17 3.05 5.93 -4.88
C ILE A 17 4.18 6.96 -4.92
N PRO A 18 4.80 7.29 -3.78
CA PRO A 18 5.96 8.19 -3.73
C PRO A 18 7.13 7.66 -4.56
N THR A 19 7.93 8.55 -5.16
CA THR A 19 9.10 8.15 -5.95
C THR A 19 10.23 7.55 -5.11
N ASP A 20 10.23 7.80 -3.81
CA ASP A 20 11.15 7.28 -2.81
C ASP A 20 10.59 6.07 -2.05
N ALA A 21 9.40 5.59 -2.43
CA ALA A 21 8.77 4.45 -1.80
C ALA A 21 9.60 3.17 -1.98
N MET A 22 9.53 2.29 -0.97
CA MET A 22 10.24 1.03 -0.91
C MET A 22 9.30 -0.17 -0.83
N GLU A 23 9.76 -1.33 -1.29
CA GLU A 23 9.06 -2.60 -1.04
C GLU A 23 9.02 -2.87 0.49
N ASN A 24 7.89 -3.37 0.99
CA ASN A 24 7.53 -3.54 2.40
C ASN A 24 7.37 -2.21 3.17
N GLU A 25 7.16 -1.10 2.45
CA GLU A 25 6.77 0.16 3.07
C GLU A 25 5.26 0.22 3.29
N LEU A 26 4.86 0.79 4.43
CA LEU A 26 3.47 1.04 4.78
C LEU A 26 3.05 2.44 4.34
N LEU A 27 1.93 2.53 3.63
CA LEU A 27 1.27 3.76 3.24
C LEU A 27 -0.21 3.73 3.62
N SER A 28 -0.86 4.89 3.64
CA SER A 28 -2.29 4.99 3.91
C SER A 28 -3.02 5.46 2.67
N CYS A 29 -4.15 4.84 2.35
CA CYS A 29 -5.01 5.29 1.27
C CYS A 29 -5.68 6.62 1.67
N ALA A 30 -5.55 7.65 0.83
CA ALA A 30 -6.13 8.97 1.10
C ALA A 30 -7.67 8.98 1.04
N GLU A 31 -8.29 8.02 0.36
CA GLU A 31 -9.73 7.97 0.13
C GLU A 31 -10.49 7.23 1.25
N CYS A 32 -10.04 6.02 1.62
CA CYS A 32 -10.69 5.21 2.65
C CYS A 32 -9.96 5.24 4.01
N GLY A 33 -8.69 5.63 4.05
CA GLY A 33 -7.88 5.66 5.27
C GLY A 33 -7.26 4.32 5.68
N THR A 34 -7.46 3.25 4.90
CA THR A 34 -6.85 1.93 5.14
C THR A 34 -5.33 1.98 5.00
N GLU A 35 -4.65 1.25 5.88
CA GLU A 35 -3.21 1.01 5.79
C GLU A 35 -2.93 -0.08 4.74
N LEU A 36 -2.00 0.23 3.84
CA LEU A 36 -1.57 -0.61 2.72
C LEU A 36 -0.07 -0.85 2.82
N GLU A 37 0.37 -1.99 2.32
CA GLU A 37 1.79 -2.36 2.21
C GLU A 37 2.18 -2.52 0.74
N ILE A 38 3.35 -1.99 0.37
CA ILE A 38 3.91 -2.15 -0.99
C ILE A 38 4.59 -3.52 -1.11
N MET A 39 3.98 -4.44 -1.82
CA MET A 39 4.55 -5.78 -2.03
C MET A 39 5.57 -5.80 -3.16
N ASN A 40 5.38 -4.96 -4.19
CA ASN A 40 6.29 -4.84 -5.31
C ASN A 40 6.21 -3.44 -5.92
N LEU A 41 7.32 -2.96 -6.53
CA LEU A 41 7.38 -1.66 -7.20
C LEU A 41 7.40 -1.78 -8.75
N ASN A 42 7.56 -2.98 -9.30
CA ASN A 42 7.60 -3.20 -10.75
C ASN A 42 7.22 -4.65 -11.15
N PRO A 43 5.92 -4.94 -11.42
CA PRO A 43 4.78 -4.01 -11.40
C PRO A 43 4.41 -3.59 -9.97
N ILE A 44 3.73 -2.46 -9.81
CA ILE A 44 3.31 -2.03 -8.48
C ILE A 44 2.22 -2.96 -7.95
N GLU A 45 2.45 -3.54 -6.77
CA GLU A 45 1.49 -4.40 -6.07
C GLU A 45 1.27 -3.85 -4.65
N LEU A 46 -0.01 -3.71 -4.27
CA LEU A 46 -0.43 -3.23 -2.96
C LEU A 46 -1.29 -4.29 -2.27
N GLU A 47 -1.04 -4.51 -0.99
CA GLU A 47 -1.87 -5.35 -0.12
C GLU A 47 -2.33 -4.56 1.11
N LEU A 48 -3.33 -5.09 1.83
CA LEU A 48 -3.73 -4.54 3.13
C LEU A 48 -2.59 -4.77 4.12
N ALA A 49 -2.18 -3.73 4.83
CA ALA A 49 -1.20 -3.87 5.90
C ALA A 49 -1.72 -4.89 6.93
N PRO A 50 -0.86 -5.77 7.47
CA PRO A 50 -1.27 -6.68 8.51
C PRO A 50 -1.77 -5.88 9.72
N GLU A 51 -2.91 -6.28 10.28
CA GLU A 51 -3.34 -5.78 11.58
C GLU A 51 -2.19 -6.05 12.55
N VAL A 52 -1.68 -5.00 13.20
CA VAL A 52 -0.64 -5.11 14.22
C VAL A 52 -1.11 -6.15 15.23
N GLU A 53 -0.61 -7.38 15.13
CA GLU A 53 -0.84 -8.39 16.16
C GLU A 53 -0.35 -7.75 17.45
N GLU A 54 -1.22 -7.65 18.46
CA GLU A 54 -0.96 -6.98 19.75
C GLU A 54 0.11 -7.74 20.60
N ASP A 55 1.19 -8.18 19.96
CA ASP A 55 2.32 -8.89 20.55
C ASP A 55 3.67 -8.43 19.94
N TRP A 56 3.73 -7.20 19.43
CA TRP A 56 5.00 -6.50 19.24
C TRP A 56 5.58 -6.09 20.60
N GLY A 57 5.99 -7.05 21.44
CA GLY A 57 6.71 -6.74 22.68
C GLY A 57 6.64 -7.74 23.82
N GLU A 58 7.28 -8.90 23.67
CA GLU A 58 7.93 -9.58 24.81
C GLU A 58 9.46 -9.60 24.69
#